data_AF-A0A7H8MBU8-F1
#
_entry.id   AF-A0A7H8MBU8-F1
#
_cell.length_a   1.000
_cell.length_b   1.000
_cell.length_c   1.000
_cell.angle_alpha   90.00
_cell.angle_beta   90.00
_cell.angle_gamma   90.00
#
_symmetry.space_group_name_H-M   'P 1'
#
loop_
_entity.id
_entity.type
_entity.pdbx_description
1 polymer ?
#
loop_
_entity_poly.entity_id
_entity_poly.type
_entity_poly.pdbx_seq_one_letter_code
_entity_poly.pdbx_strand_id
1 'polypeptide(L)'
;MAGPEMSEAEYLREVEARSRAVVNEAADEGWLAYYEEVEETNGLRRAVNELARTLRHYHYQGDGCLDEETDRPRMRLAGVVLLRPAAMPFGMDDDYETACRRLNVDPRPEGWAVWNTWSRQGHPVLLVMTDLDGTEGLLINWAKGISTYPVTPVPSQIAQVHEGWAAPMTVSPRVRSHLGVDGLPLGAESMRDLQGLAGDNQRESDD
;
A
#
# COMPACT_ATOMS: atom_id res chain seq x y z
N MET A 1 -41.63 2.04 23.10
CA MET A 1 -41.78 0.74 22.41
C MET A 1 -40.38 0.27 22.09
N ALA A 2 -39.92 -0.84 22.69
CA ALA A 2 -38.67 -1.45 22.28
C ALA A 2 -38.89 -2.01 20.87
N GLY A 3 -38.08 -1.58 19.89
CA GLY A 3 -38.10 -2.16 18.56
C GLY A 3 -37.81 -3.67 18.64
N PRO A 4 -38.15 -4.45 17.59
CA PRO A 4 -37.80 -5.86 17.57
C PRO A 4 -36.31 -6.03 17.86
N GLU A 5 -35.98 -6.87 18.86
CA GLU A 5 -34.58 -7.24 19.13
C GLU A 5 -34.06 -7.94 17.88
N MET A 6 -33.22 -7.23 17.13
CA MET A 6 -32.54 -7.78 15.97
C MET A 6 -31.63 -8.90 16.44
N SER A 7 -31.58 -10.00 15.69
CA SER A 7 -30.53 -10.99 15.89
C SER A 7 -29.16 -10.36 15.66
N GLU A 8 -28.12 -10.91 16.27
CA GLU A 8 -26.73 -10.44 16.07
C GLU A 8 -26.35 -10.37 14.58
N ALA A 9 -26.74 -11.38 13.79
CA ALA A 9 -26.47 -11.40 12.36
C ALA A 9 -27.25 -10.32 11.56
N GLU A 10 -28.44 -9.95 11.99
CA GLU A 10 -29.18 -8.82 11.40
C GLU A 10 -28.57 -7.48 11.80
N TYR A 11 -28.16 -7.36 13.06
CA TYR A 11 -27.48 -6.17 13.56
C TYR A 11 -26.16 -5.91 12.81
N LEU A 12 -25.34 -6.95 12.62
CA LEU A 12 -24.08 -6.85 11.87
C LEU A 12 -24.32 -6.46 10.40
N ARG A 13 -25.37 -7.00 9.76
CA ARG A 13 -25.75 -6.62 8.40
C ARG A 13 -26.21 -5.17 8.29
N GLU A 14 -26.94 -4.67 9.28
CA GLU A 14 -27.35 -3.26 9.33
C GLU A 14 -26.14 -2.33 9.52
N VAL A 15 -25.17 -2.69 10.36
CA VAL A 15 -23.91 -1.94 10.50
C VAL A 15 -23.15 -1.90 9.17
N GLU A 16 -23.04 -3.03 8.47
CA GLU A 16 -22.41 -3.11 7.15
C GLU A 16 -23.15 -2.22 6.13
N ALA A 17 -24.48 -2.30 6.08
CA ALA A 17 -25.30 -1.50 5.16
C ALA A 17 -25.10 0.01 5.38
N ARG A 18 -25.12 0.46 6.64
CA ARG A 18 -24.88 1.86 7.00
C ARG A 18 -23.46 2.31 6.67
N SER A 19 -22.47 1.45 6.92
CA SER A 19 -21.07 1.74 6.59
C SER A 19 -20.89 1.95 5.09
N ARG A 20 -21.51 1.08 4.27
CA ARG A 20 -21.51 1.22 2.81
C ARG A 20 -22.23 2.48 2.35
N ALA A 21 -23.35 2.84 2.98
CA ALA A 21 -24.09 4.05 2.64
C ALA A 21 -23.23 5.31 2.84
N VAL A 22 -22.54 5.44 3.97
CA VAL A 22 -21.61 6.56 4.22
C VAL A 22 -20.54 6.66 3.14
N VAL A 23 -19.94 5.52 2.78
CA VAL A 23 -18.89 5.47 1.76
C VAL A 23 -19.41 5.87 0.38
N ASN A 24 -20.58 5.36 -0.01
CA ASN A 24 -21.18 5.64 -1.31
C ASN A 24 -21.59 7.11 -1.41
N GLU A 25 -22.27 7.65 -0.40
CA GLU A 25 -22.67 9.07 -0.37
C GLU A 25 -21.44 9.98 -0.43
N ALA A 26 -20.37 9.67 0.32
CA ALA A 26 -19.13 10.44 0.25
C ALA A 26 -18.47 10.38 -1.14
N ALA A 27 -18.57 9.25 -1.85
CA ALA A 27 -18.04 9.09 -3.19
C ALA A 27 -18.90 9.82 -4.25
N ASP A 28 -20.23 9.67 -4.18
CA ASP A 28 -21.19 10.26 -5.12
C ASP A 28 -21.17 11.80 -5.05
N GLU A 29 -20.98 12.34 -3.86
CA GLU A 29 -20.83 13.79 -3.64
C GLU A 29 -19.43 14.33 -3.99
N GLY A 30 -18.51 13.45 -4.41
CA GLY A 30 -17.11 13.82 -4.70
C GLY A 30 -16.35 14.30 -3.45
N TRP A 31 -16.80 13.92 -2.26
CA TRP A 31 -16.15 14.27 -1.00
C TRP A 31 -15.00 13.34 -0.65
N LEU A 32 -15.00 12.12 -1.20
CA LEU A 32 -14.01 11.11 -0.92
C LEU A 32 -12.66 11.46 -1.56
N ALA A 33 -11.80 12.13 -0.80
CA ALA A 33 -10.45 12.50 -1.20
C ALA A 33 -9.42 11.85 -0.26
N TYR A 34 -8.37 11.27 -0.83
CA TYR A 34 -7.34 10.54 -0.08
C TYR A 34 -6.04 11.31 0.17
N TYR A 35 -5.80 12.42 -0.55
CA TYR A 35 -4.49 13.09 -0.57
C TYR A 35 -4.52 14.56 -0.15
N GLU A 36 -5.61 15.29 -0.35
CA GLU A 36 -5.71 16.70 0.04
C GLU A 36 -6.99 16.93 0.83
N GLU A 37 -6.85 17.51 2.04
CA GLU A 37 -7.97 18.22 2.65
C GLU A 37 -8.31 19.35 1.68
N VAL A 38 -9.41 19.20 0.94
CA VAL A 38 -9.93 20.29 0.10
C VAL A 38 -10.17 21.47 1.07
N GLU A 39 -9.41 22.56 0.88
CA GLU A 39 -9.33 23.73 1.78
C GLU A 39 -10.70 24.34 2.13
N GLU A 40 -11.76 24.01 1.38
CA GLU A 40 -13.12 24.50 1.54
C GLU A 40 -14.13 23.41 1.96
N THR A 41 -13.80 22.56 2.93
CA THR A 41 -14.76 21.59 3.48
C THR A 41 -15.39 22.09 4.78
N ASN A 42 -16.73 22.20 4.82
CA ASN A 42 -17.45 22.39 6.08
C ASN A 42 -17.19 21.19 7.02
N GLY A 43 -17.33 21.38 8.34
CA GLY A 43 -16.97 20.36 9.32
C GLY A 43 -17.68 19.01 9.16
N LEU A 44 -18.91 19.00 8.62
CA LEU A 44 -19.65 17.78 8.31
C LEU A 44 -19.02 17.01 7.15
N ARG A 45 -18.68 17.69 6.05
CA ARG A 45 -18.01 17.09 4.89
C ARG A 45 -16.67 16.49 5.29
N ARG A 46 -15.89 17.19 6.11
CA ARG A 46 -14.63 16.68 6.65
C ARG A 46 -14.87 15.40 7.48
N ALA A 47 -15.83 15.42 8.40
CA ALA A 47 -16.15 14.25 9.22
C ALA A 47 -16.63 13.04 8.40
N VAL A 48 -17.49 13.26 7.39
CA VAL A 48 -17.99 12.20 6.49
C VAL A 48 -16.86 11.64 5.63
N ASN A 49 -15.98 12.48 5.09
CA ASN A 49 -14.82 12.02 4.33
C ASN A 49 -13.89 11.17 5.21
N GLU A 50 -13.54 11.64 6.40
CA GLU A 50 -12.68 10.87 7.32
C GLU A 50 -13.31 9.54 7.75
N LEU A 51 -14.63 9.52 8.00
CA LEU A 51 -15.35 8.29 8.27
C LEU A 51 -15.34 7.34 7.07
N ALA A 52 -15.65 7.84 5.87
CA ALA A 52 -15.63 7.03 4.64
C ALA A 52 -14.24 6.48 4.32
N ARG A 53 -13.17 7.28 4.54
CA ARG A 53 -11.78 6.83 4.42
C ARG A 53 -11.48 5.70 5.39
N THR A 54 -11.84 5.87 6.65
CA THR A 54 -11.63 4.87 7.72
C THR A 54 -12.38 3.57 7.40
N LEU A 55 -13.65 3.66 6.98
CA LEU A 55 -14.46 2.49 6.62
C LEU A 55 -13.95 1.74 5.38
N ARG A 56 -13.28 2.42 4.44
CA ARG A 56 -12.69 1.77 3.26
C ARG A 56 -11.29 1.22 3.51
N HIS A 57 -10.58 1.75 4.51
CA HIS A 57 -9.22 1.35 4.84
C HIS A 57 -9.18 -0.13 5.23
N TYR A 58 -8.29 -0.88 4.62
CA TYR A 58 -7.98 -2.23 5.09
C TYR A 58 -6.85 -2.12 6.11
N HIS A 59 -7.12 -2.47 7.36
CA HIS A 59 -6.09 -2.47 8.40
C HIS A 59 -5.20 -3.70 8.30
N TYR A 60 -3.90 -3.49 8.44
CA TYR A 60 -2.88 -4.54 8.35
C TYR A 60 -1.71 -4.27 9.28
N GLN A 61 -0.95 -5.30 9.65
CA GLN A 61 0.24 -5.10 10.47
C GLN A 61 1.27 -4.25 9.72
N GLY A 62 1.73 -3.15 10.32
CA GLY A 62 2.56 -2.17 9.63
C GLY A 62 1.78 -1.03 8.99
N ASP A 63 0.45 -0.98 9.14
CA ASP A 63 -0.36 0.18 8.74
C ASP A 63 -0.28 1.35 9.73
N GLY A 64 0.49 1.23 10.82
CA GLY A 64 0.73 2.30 11.78
C GLY A 64 -0.47 2.64 12.68
N CYS A 65 -1.49 1.77 12.74
CA CYS A 65 -2.63 1.95 13.62
C CYS A 65 -2.43 1.36 15.03
N LEU A 66 -1.42 0.50 15.21
CA LEU A 66 -1.06 -0.03 16.52
C LEU A 66 -0.17 0.96 17.27
N ASP A 67 -0.35 1.07 18.59
CA ASP A 67 0.42 1.98 19.44
C ASP A 67 1.94 1.81 19.25
N GLU A 68 2.39 0.55 19.20
CA GLU A 68 3.79 0.15 18.98
C GLU A 68 4.38 0.63 17.64
N GLU A 69 3.52 0.98 16.69
CA GLU A 69 3.89 1.42 15.34
C GLU A 69 3.81 2.94 15.17
N THR A 70 3.23 3.65 16.13
CA THR A 70 2.92 5.09 16.07
C THR A 70 4.18 5.94 15.81
N ASP A 71 5.28 5.60 16.48
CA ASP A 71 6.54 6.32 16.35
C ASP A 71 7.39 5.88 15.16
N ARG A 72 6.97 4.82 14.44
CA ARG A 72 7.72 4.33 13.27
C ARG A 72 7.39 5.18 12.06
N PRO A 73 8.38 5.79 11.38
CA PRO A 73 8.11 6.66 10.26
C PRO A 73 7.54 5.86 9.07
N ARG A 74 6.62 6.48 8.32
CA ARG A 74 6.09 5.90 7.07
C ARG A 74 7.18 5.72 6.04
N MET A 75 7.25 4.54 5.44
CA MET A 75 8.21 4.21 4.39
C MET A 75 7.56 4.41 3.02
N ARG A 76 8.03 5.42 2.27
CA ARG A 76 7.62 5.61 0.88
C ARG A 76 8.11 4.43 0.04
N LEU A 77 7.23 3.90 -0.80
CA LEU A 77 7.51 2.77 -1.68
C LEU A 77 7.32 3.17 -3.14
N ALA A 78 8.25 2.78 -3.99
CA ALA A 78 8.09 2.85 -5.44
C ALA A 78 7.11 1.78 -5.92
N GLY A 79 7.20 0.59 -5.33
CA GLY A 79 6.30 -0.52 -5.57
C GLY A 79 6.67 -1.74 -4.75
N VAL A 80 5.83 -2.76 -4.81
CA VAL A 80 6.02 -4.01 -4.08
C VAL A 80 5.74 -5.22 -4.96
N VAL A 81 6.29 -6.36 -4.54
CA VAL A 81 6.10 -7.67 -5.18
C VAL A 81 5.87 -8.71 -4.08
N LEU A 82 4.92 -9.62 -4.30
CA LEU A 82 4.79 -10.85 -3.52
C LEU A 82 5.30 -12.01 -4.36
N LEU A 83 6.31 -12.72 -3.86
CA LEU A 83 6.87 -13.91 -4.48
C LEU A 83 6.38 -15.13 -3.71
N ARG A 84 5.52 -15.94 -4.31
CA ARG A 84 4.97 -17.15 -3.69
C ARG A 84 5.22 -18.36 -4.61
N PRO A 85 5.56 -19.55 -4.07
CA PRO A 85 5.75 -20.75 -4.88
C PRO A 85 4.60 -21.06 -5.84
N ALA A 86 3.35 -20.82 -5.39
CA ALA A 86 2.14 -21.12 -6.15
C ALA A 86 1.61 -19.94 -6.98
N ALA A 87 2.17 -18.74 -6.83
CA ALA A 87 1.63 -17.51 -7.42
C ALA A 87 2.74 -16.51 -7.68
N MET A 88 3.55 -16.80 -8.70
CA MET A 88 4.57 -15.86 -9.16
C MET A 88 3.92 -14.65 -9.88
N PRO A 89 4.50 -13.45 -9.77
CA PRO A 89 3.99 -12.26 -10.43
C PRO A 89 3.91 -12.43 -11.95
N PHE A 90 2.85 -11.90 -12.56
CA PHE A 90 2.71 -11.88 -14.02
C PHE A 90 3.85 -11.07 -14.66
N GLY A 91 4.45 -11.62 -15.71
CA GLY A 91 5.59 -10.99 -16.41
C GLY A 91 6.95 -11.24 -15.76
N MET A 92 7.02 -12.08 -14.72
CA MET A 92 8.29 -12.62 -14.22
C MET A 92 8.57 -13.96 -14.91
N ASP A 93 9.71 -14.05 -15.61
CA ASP A 93 10.13 -15.27 -16.30
C ASP A 93 10.73 -16.32 -15.34
N ASP A 94 11.19 -15.87 -14.17
CA ASP A 94 11.79 -16.75 -13.17
C ASP A 94 10.73 -17.59 -12.45
N ASP A 95 11.07 -18.85 -12.17
CA ASP A 95 10.38 -19.61 -11.13
C ASP A 95 10.76 -19.10 -9.72
N TYR A 96 9.99 -19.51 -8.71
CA TYR A 96 10.15 -19.04 -7.34
C TYR A 96 11.56 -19.33 -6.78
N GLU A 97 12.11 -20.50 -7.05
CA GLU A 97 13.44 -20.93 -6.61
C GLU A 97 14.55 -20.07 -7.22
N THR A 98 14.43 -19.77 -8.51
CA THR A 98 15.37 -18.91 -9.24
C THR A 98 15.29 -17.47 -8.76
N ALA A 99 14.08 -16.95 -8.52
CA ALA A 99 13.89 -15.64 -7.93
C ALA A 99 14.51 -15.54 -6.52
N CYS A 100 14.33 -16.55 -5.66
CA CYS A 100 14.96 -16.61 -4.33
C CYS A 100 16.49 -16.62 -4.43
N ARG A 101 17.05 -17.43 -5.33
CA ARG A 101 18.50 -17.49 -5.56
C ARG A 101 19.07 -16.15 -6.01
N ARG A 102 18.40 -15.44 -6.92
CA ARG A 102 18.81 -14.10 -7.36
C ARG A 102 18.77 -13.10 -6.21
N LEU A 103 17.77 -13.21 -5.34
CA LEU A 103 17.61 -12.37 -4.16
C LEU A 103 18.50 -12.79 -2.98
N ASN A 104 19.32 -13.85 -3.14
CA ASN A 104 20.19 -14.39 -2.11
C ASN A 104 19.44 -14.71 -0.79
N VAL A 105 18.26 -15.32 -0.93
CA VAL A 105 17.43 -15.81 0.18
C VAL A 105 17.12 -17.28 -0.01
N ASP A 106 16.96 -17.98 1.11
CA ASP A 106 16.47 -19.36 1.08
C ASP A 106 14.98 -19.38 0.70
N PRO A 107 14.55 -20.31 -0.17
CA PRO A 107 13.14 -20.49 -0.49
C PRO A 107 12.34 -20.86 0.74
N ARG A 108 11.20 -20.20 0.90
CA ARG A 108 10.25 -20.47 1.99
C ARG A 108 8.89 -20.91 1.44
N PRO A 109 8.15 -21.80 2.14
CA PRO A 109 6.80 -22.18 1.72
C PRO A 109 5.82 -21.01 1.66
N GLU A 110 5.95 -20.04 2.58
CA GLU A 110 5.03 -18.90 2.65
C GLU A 110 5.30 -17.88 1.53
N GLY A 111 6.55 -17.79 1.06
CA GLY A 111 6.98 -16.77 0.11
C GLY A 111 7.84 -15.66 0.71
N TRP A 112 8.09 -14.64 -0.12
CA TRP A 112 8.81 -13.41 0.24
C TRP A 112 8.05 -12.18 -0.24
N ALA A 113 8.03 -11.13 0.58
CA ALA A 113 7.65 -9.80 0.14
C ALA A 113 8.90 -9.04 -0.34
N VAL A 114 8.76 -8.24 -1.39
CA VAL A 114 9.85 -7.45 -1.94
C VAL A 114 9.38 -6.01 -2.06
N TRP A 115 10.06 -5.09 -1.37
CA TRP A 115 9.73 -3.68 -1.35
C TRP A 115 10.79 -2.88 -2.09
N ASN A 116 10.40 -2.20 -3.15
CA ASN A 116 11.24 -1.26 -3.87
C ASN A 116 11.09 0.13 -3.25
N THR A 117 12.17 0.70 -2.74
CA THR A 117 12.19 1.97 -2.02
C THR A 117 13.51 2.73 -2.27
N TRP A 118 13.78 3.77 -1.51
CA TRP A 118 15.01 4.52 -1.57
C TRP A 118 15.76 4.42 -0.25
N SER A 119 17.09 4.35 -0.34
CA SER A 119 17.97 4.52 0.82
C SER A 119 17.83 5.93 1.39
N ARG A 120 18.41 6.16 2.58
CA ARG A 120 18.50 7.51 3.17
C ARG A 120 19.23 8.52 2.27
N GLN A 121 20.08 8.05 1.37
CA GLN A 121 20.82 8.89 0.42
C GLN A 121 20.05 9.11 -0.89
N GLY A 122 18.83 8.58 -1.02
CA GLY A 122 18.01 8.70 -2.23
C GLY A 122 18.33 7.67 -3.32
N HIS A 123 19.30 6.77 -3.11
CA HIS A 123 19.57 5.69 -4.06
C HIS A 123 18.46 4.63 -4.04
N PRO A 124 18.03 4.09 -5.20
CA PRO A 124 17.10 2.97 -5.28
C PRO A 124 17.64 1.75 -4.54
N VAL A 125 16.82 1.17 -3.67
CA VAL A 125 17.11 -0.06 -2.95
C VAL A 125 15.90 -0.98 -2.93
N LEU A 126 16.17 -2.26 -2.78
CA LEU A 126 15.19 -3.31 -2.65
C LEU A 126 15.35 -3.99 -1.30
N LEU A 127 14.24 -4.16 -0.58
CA LEU A 127 14.17 -4.91 0.68
C LEU A 127 13.46 -6.23 0.42
N VAL A 128 14.08 -7.35 0.77
CA VAL A 128 13.42 -8.66 0.81
C VAL A 128 12.95 -8.91 2.23
N MET A 129 11.66 -9.16 2.41
CA MET A 129 11.02 -9.13 3.71
C MET A 129 10.14 -10.36 3.98
N THR A 130 10.03 -10.70 5.26
CA THR A 130 9.17 -11.80 5.73
C THR A 130 7.70 -11.39 5.87
N ASP A 131 7.38 -10.10 5.80
CA ASP A 131 6.04 -9.55 6.07
C ASP A 131 5.11 -9.64 4.84
N LEU A 132 4.58 -10.84 4.63
CA LEU A 132 3.66 -11.12 3.53
C LEU A 132 2.28 -10.50 3.76
N ASP A 133 1.74 -10.66 4.97
CA ASP A 133 0.38 -10.23 5.32
C ASP A 133 0.27 -8.70 5.31
N GLY A 134 1.27 -7.99 5.84
CA GLY A 134 1.31 -6.53 5.77
C GLY A 134 1.44 -6.02 4.34
N THR A 135 2.26 -6.69 3.51
CA THR A 135 2.38 -6.36 2.09
C THR A 135 1.09 -6.64 1.31
N GLU A 136 0.37 -7.70 1.64
CA GLU A 136 -0.93 -8.01 1.04
C GLU A 136 -1.99 -6.97 1.43
N GLY A 137 -2.03 -6.56 2.70
CA GLY A 137 -2.90 -5.48 3.17
C GLY A 137 -2.61 -4.14 2.50
N LEU A 138 -1.34 -3.82 2.29
CA LEU A 138 -0.91 -2.68 1.48
C LEU A 138 -1.45 -2.77 0.04
N LEU A 139 -1.28 -3.92 -0.61
CA LEU A 139 -1.76 -4.16 -1.97
C LEU A 139 -3.29 -4.06 -2.08
N ILE A 140 -4.04 -4.53 -1.09
CA ILE A 140 -5.50 -4.38 -1.02
C ILE A 140 -5.89 -2.90 -0.99
N ASN A 141 -5.21 -2.09 -0.16
CA ASN A 141 -5.45 -0.66 -0.13
C ASN A 141 -5.11 0.02 -1.45
N TRP A 142 -3.97 -0.31 -2.06
CA TRP A 142 -3.58 0.24 -3.36
C TRP A 142 -4.55 -0.15 -4.48
N ALA A 143 -5.05 -1.39 -4.49
CA ALA A 143 -6.08 -1.84 -5.43
C ALA A 143 -7.40 -1.06 -5.29
N LYS A 144 -7.70 -0.57 -4.07
CA LYS A 144 -8.84 0.32 -3.79
C LYS A 144 -8.57 1.80 -4.15
N GLY A 145 -7.38 2.14 -4.64
CA GLY A 145 -6.93 3.51 -4.91
C GLY A 145 -6.52 4.27 -3.64
N ILE A 146 -6.35 3.60 -2.51
CA ILE A 146 -5.99 4.22 -1.24
C ILE A 146 -4.47 4.37 -1.20
N SER A 147 -3.98 5.61 -1.28
CA SER A 147 -2.54 5.93 -1.23
C SER A 147 -1.98 5.87 0.19
N THR A 148 -1.97 4.67 0.79
CA THR A 148 -1.31 4.41 2.08
C THR A 148 0.12 3.90 1.88
N TYR A 149 0.93 4.06 2.91
CA TYR A 149 2.28 3.52 2.99
C TYR A 149 2.46 2.81 4.34
N PRO A 150 3.17 1.68 4.35
CA PRO A 150 3.46 1.02 5.61
C PRO A 150 4.44 1.87 6.42
N VAL A 151 4.48 1.65 7.73
CA VAL A 151 5.58 2.18 8.54
C VAL A 151 6.87 1.41 8.26
N THR A 152 8.00 2.00 8.66
CA THR A 152 9.33 1.41 8.45
C THR A 152 9.40 0.04 9.12
N PRO A 153 9.80 -1.02 8.38
CA PRO A 153 9.86 -2.36 8.90
C PRO A 153 10.95 -2.46 9.97
N VAL A 154 10.72 -3.32 10.96
CA VAL A 154 11.75 -3.60 11.97
C VAL A 154 12.85 -4.50 11.36
N PRO A 155 14.08 -4.46 11.88
CA PRO A 155 15.18 -5.23 11.29
C PRO A 155 14.92 -6.73 11.17
N SER A 156 14.15 -7.33 12.09
CA SER A 156 13.79 -8.76 12.07
C SER A 156 12.86 -9.14 10.92
N GLN A 157 12.18 -8.17 10.29
CA GLN A 157 11.34 -8.40 9.11
C GLN A 157 12.14 -8.39 7.80
N ILE A 158 13.37 -7.86 7.81
CA ILE A 158 14.20 -7.69 6.62
C ILE A 158 15.20 -8.86 6.54
N ALA A 159 15.07 -9.67 5.49
CA ALA A 159 15.99 -10.79 5.24
C ALA A 159 17.21 -10.36 4.42
N GLN A 160 17.02 -9.50 3.41
CA GLN A 160 18.09 -9.00 2.56
C GLN A 160 17.81 -7.57 2.08
N VAL A 161 18.89 -6.86 1.76
CA VAL A 161 18.85 -5.53 1.13
C VAL A 161 19.75 -5.55 -0.10
N HIS A 162 19.23 -5.07 -1.22
CA HIS A 162 19.94 -5.00 -2.50
C HIS A 162 19.93 -3.58 -3.06
N GLU A 163 20.95 -3.25 -3.84
CA GLU A 163 20.96 -2.01 -4.63
C GLU A 163 20.07 -2.15 -5.86
N GLY A 164 19.38 -1.07 -6.22
CA GLY A 164 18.44 -1.06 -7.34
C GLY A 164 17.04 -1.57 -6.98
N TRP A 165 16.20 -1.68 -8.01
CA TRP A 165 14.84 -2.21 -7.88
C TRP A 165 14.66 -3.48 -8.70
N ALA A 166 13.74 -4.34 -8.26
CA ALA A 166 13.31 -5.50 -9.03
C ALA A 166 11.99 -5.26 -9.76
N ALA A 167 11.94 -5.69 -11.02
CA ALA A 167 10.72 -5.82 -11.82
C ALA A 167 10.34 -7.30 -12.04
N PRO A 168 9.07 -7.57 -12.41
CA PRO A 168 7.93 -6.63 -12.39
C PRO A 168 7.48 -6.28 -10.97
N MET A 169 6.79 -5.14 -10.78
CA MET A 169 6.25 -4.73 -9.49
C MET A 169 4.87 -4.06 -9.59
N THR A 170 4.08 -4.16 -8.53
CA THR A 170 2.91 -3.29 -8.35
C THR A 170 3.39 -1.95 -7.83
N VAL A 171 3.28 -0.91 -8.65
CA VAL A 171 3.70 0.45 -8.28
C VAL A 171 2.73 1.13 -7.32
N SER A 172 3.28 2.00 -6.46
CA SER A 172 2.47 2.77 -5.52
C SER A 172 1.56 3.77 -6.24
N PRO A 173 0.41 4.15 -5.64
CA PRO A 173 -0.53 5.09 -6.25
C PRO A 173 0.09 6.44 -6.63
N ARG A 174 1.05 6.96 -5.83
CA ARG A 174 1.76 8.21 -6.15
C ARG A 174 2.58 8.07 -7.44
N VAL A 175 3.33 6.98 -7.55
CA VAL A 175 4.12 6.69 -8.75
C VAL A 175 3.22 6.52 -9.96
N ARG A 176 2.08 5.83 -9.82
CA ARG A 176 1.08 5.69 -10.89
C ARG A 176 0.53 7.03 -11.37
N SER A 177 0.16 7.89 -10.42
CA SER A 177 -0.34 9.24 -10.70
C SER A 177 0.70 10.07 -11.47
N HIS A 178 1.96 10.03 -11.03
CA HIS A 178 3.04 10.75 -11.72
C HIS A 178 3.29 10.23 -13.15
N LEU A 179 3.17 8.91 -13.36
CA LEU A 179 3.35 8.30 -14.67
C LEU A 179 2.10 8.40 -15.58
N GLY A 180 0.95 8.82 -15.07
CA GLY A 180 -0.30 8.88 -15.83
C GLY A 180 -0.84 7.51 -16.28
N VAL A 181 -0.46 6.43 -15.59
CA VAL A 181 -0.72 5.02 -15.98
C VAL A 181 -1.72 4.32 -15.08
N ASP A 182 -2.76 5.02 -14.65
CA ASP A 182 -3.77 4.41 -13.78
C ASP A 182 -4.43 3.19 -14.42
N GLY A 183 -4.06 1.99 -13.93
CA GLY A 183 -4.69 0.72 -14.25
C GLY A 183 -3.81 -0.32 -14.94
N LEU A 184 -2.53 -0.02 -15.22
CA LEU A 184 -1.64 -0.93 -15.96
C LEU A 184 -0.39 -1.36 -15.15
N PRO A 185 0.00 -2.65 -15.20
CA PRO A 185 1.31 -3.07 -14.72
C PRO A 185 2.41 -2.46 -15.61
N LEU A 186 3.50 -1.99 -15.00
CA LEU A 186 4.59 -1.35 -15.75
C LEU A 186 5.56 -2.39 -16.32
N GLY A 187 5.88 -2.24 -17.60
CA GLY A 187 6.91 -3.01 -18.29
C GLY A 187 8.32 -2.50 -18.03
N ALA A 188 9.33 -3.22 -18.54
CA ALA A 188 10.74 -2.91 -18.33
C ALA A 188 11.17 -1.51 -18.84
N GLU A 189 10.49 -0.96 -19.85
CA GLU A 189 10.79 0.39 -20.38
C GLU A 189 10.40 1.51 -19.42
N SER A 190 9.23 1.40 -18.76
CA SER A 190 8.77 2.38 -17.76
C SER A 190 9.64 2.45 -16.51
N MET A 191 10.49 1.44 -16.27
CA MET A 191 11.41 1.45 -15.12
C MET A 191 12.52 2.49 -15.24
N ARG A 192 12.93 2.89 -16.47
CA ARG A 192 13.93 3.94 -16.64
C ARG A 192 13.39 5.29 -16.18
N ASP A 193 12.12 5.56 -16.43
CA ASP A 193 11.46 6.81 -16.00
C ASP A 193 11.26 6.84 -14.48
N LEU A 194 11.01 5.68 -13.86
CA LEU A 194 10.93 5.57 -12.39
C LEU A 194 12.25 5.87 -11.68
N GLN A 195 13.39 5.53 -12.28
CA GLN A 195 14.71 5.87 -11.70
C GLN A 195 14.95 7.38 -11.66
N GLY A 196 14.35 8.15 -12.59
CA GLY A 196 14.41 9.61 -12.62
C GLY A 196 13.64 10.31 -11.48
N LEU A 197 12.58 9.66 -10.95
CA LEU A 197 11.78 10.18 -9.83
C LEU A 197 12.55 10.29 -8.51
N ALA A 198 13.73 9.67 -8.41
CA ALA A 198 14.62 9.81 -7.26
C ALA A 198 15.15 11.25 -7.07
N GLY A 199 15.20 12.06 -8.15
CA GLY A 199 15.74 13.42 -8.12
C GLY A 199 14.81 14.47 -7.50
N ASP A 200 13.49 14.25 -7.52
CA ASP A 200 12.50 15.24 -7.04
C ASP A 200 12.22 15.14 -5.53
N ASN A 201 12.56 14.02 -4.88
CA ASN A 201 12.37 13.84 -3.43
C ASN A 201 13.28 14.73 -2.56
N GLN A 202 14.23 15.48 -3.14
CA GLN A 202 15.09 16.42 -2.39
C GLN A 202 14.53 17.83 -2.26
N ARG A 203 13.39 18.17 -2.91
CA ARG A 203 12.86 19.56 -2.91
C ARG A 203 11.78 19.87 -1.87
N GLU A 204 11.36 18.91 -1.04
CA GLU A 204 10.26 19.11 -0.07
C GLU A 204 10.73 19.21 1.40
N SER A 205 12.03 19.40 1.69
CA SER A 205 12.54 19.47 3.07
C SER A 205 13.28 20.75 3.47
N ASP A 206 13.28 21.77 2.63
CA ASP A 206 13.80 23.10 2.97
C ASP A 206 12.69 24.14 2.76
N ASP A 207 11.80 24.27 3.74
CA ASP A 207 11.05 25.50 4.07
C ASP A 207 10.54 25.45 5.52
#